data_AF-A0AAV6VT95-F1
#
_entry.id   AF-A0AAV6VT95-F1
#
_cell.length_a   1.000
_cell.length_b   1.000
_cell.length_c   1.000
_cell.angle_alpha   90.00
_cell.angle_beta   90.00
_cell.angle_gamma   90.00
#
_symmetry.space_group_name_H-M   'P 1'
#
loop_
_entity.id
_entity.type
_entity.pdbx_description
1 polymer ?
#
loop_
_entity_poly.entity_id
_entity_poly.type
_entity_poly.pdbx_seq_one_letter_code
_entity_poly.pdbx_strand_id
1 'polypeptide(L)'
;MSIRHHIQFDGVKMRGYVDIGTDMEEDDDVQIASNALIFMVVCLHCDWKILVAYFLINGISGDERANLVEECLKRLHESKIEVPSLTSMGQVAILLWQVVLVPN
;
A
#
# COMPACT_ATOMS: atom_id res chain seq x y z
N MET A 1 -3.46 -7.69 -5.47
CA MET A 1 -4.43 -8.81 -5.48
C MET A 1 -5.65 -8.42 -6.28
N SER A 2 -6.33 -9.33 -6.98
CA SER A 2 -7.63 -9.03 -7.63
C SER A 2 -8.73 -8.86 -6.58
N ILE A 3 -9.64 -7.92 -6.83
CA ILE A 3 -10.83 -7.67 -6.01
C ILE A 3 -12.09 -7.74 -6.89
N ARG A 4 -13.24 -7.96 -6.25
CA ARG A 4 -14.53 -7.95 -6.97
C ARG A 4 -14.84 -6.52 -7.41
N HIS A 5 -15.21 -6.36 -8.68
CA HIS A 5 -15.80 -5.11 -9.18
C HIS A 5 -17.15 -4.91 -8.49
N HIS A 6 -17.17 -4.09 -7.45
CA HIS A 6 -18.35 -3.83 -6.66
C HIS A 6 -18.30 -2.42 -6.11
N ILE A 7 -19.34 -1.65 -6.37
CA ILE A 7 -19.52 -0.32 -5.83
C ILE A 7 -20.55 -0.41 -4.71
N GLN A 8 -20.23 0.17 -3.56
CA GLN A 8 -21.11 0.19 -2.40
C GLN A 8 -21.05 1.54 -1.69
N PHE A 9 -22.21 2.08 -1.32
CA PHE A 9 -22.30 3.22 -0.41
C PHE A 9 -22.11 2.75 1.04
N ASP A 10 -21.17 3.34 1.76
CA ASP A 10 -20.86 2.96 3.15
C ASP A 10 -21.59 3.80 4.21
N GLY A 11 -22.45 4.74 3.78
CA GLY A 11 -23.10 5.72 4.64
C GLY A 11 -22.47 7.12 4.58
N VAL A 12 -21.27 7.24 4.01
CA VAL A 12 -20.53 8.51 3.87
C VAL A 12 -20.18 8.77 2.42
N LYS A 13 -19.58 7.80 1.73
CA LYS A 13 -19.17 7.93 0.33
C LYS A 13 -19.35 6.63 -0.45
N MET A 14 -19.31 6.75 -1.78
CA MET A 14 -19.27 5.59 -2.65
C MET A 14 -17.88 4.95 -2.60
N ARG A 15 -17.81 3.65 -2.32
CA ARG A 15 -16.57 2.84 -2.30
C ARG A 15 -16.54 1.87 -3.47
N GLY A 16 -15.34 1.38 -3.81
CA GLY A 16 -15.12 0.42 -4.90
C GLY A 16 -14.44 0.99 -6.14
N TYR A 17 -14.22 2.30 -6.13
CA TYR A 17 -13.45 3.02 -7.13
C TYR A 17 -11.94 2.96 -6.87
N VAL A 18 -11.15 3.33 -7.86
CA VAL A 18 -9.71 3.57 -7.72
C VAL A 18 -9.48 4.63 -6.64
N ASP A 19 -8.58 4.33 -5.71
CA ASP A 19 -8.20 5.17 -4.58
C ASP A 19 -6.70 4.98 -4.35
N ILE A 20 -5.93 5.98 -4.80
CA ILE A 20 -4.47 6.05 -4.64
C ILE A 20 -4.06 7.02 -3.54
N GLY A 21 -4.98 7.42 -2.64
CA GLY A 21 -4.70 8.35 -1.55
C GLY A 21 -4.65 9.82 -1.95
N THR A 22 -5.18 10.16 -3.12
CA THR A 22 -5.46 11.54 -3.52
C THR A 22 -6.91 11.88 -3.16
N ASP A 23 -7.15 13.04 -2.53
CA ASP A 23 -8.49 13.59 -2.31
C ASP A 23 -9.05 14.13 -3.63
N MET A 24 -9.17 13.26 -4.64
CA MET A 24 -9.87 13.57 -5.87
C MET A 24 -11.36 13.42 -5.60
N GLU A 25 -12.01 14.57 -5.38
CA GLU A 25 -13.46 14.65 -5.39
C GLU A 25 -13.98 14.30 -6.80
N GLU A 26 -14.88 13.32 -6.83
CA GLU A 26 -15.97 13.15 -7.80
C GLU A 26 -15.71 13.73 -9.20
N ASP A 27 -14.74 13.17 -9.92
CA ASP A 27 -14.62 13.37 -11.36
C ASP A 27 -15.55 12.36 -12.07
N ASP A 28 -16.25 12.74 -13.14
CA ASP A 28 -17.22 11.86 -13.81
C ASP A 28 -16.58 10.60 -14.46
N ASP A 29 -15.25 10.52 -14.45
CA ASP A 29 -14.44 9.45 -15.07
C ASP A 29 -13.76 8.52 -14.04
N VAL A 30 -14.30 8.41 -12.81
CA VAL A 30 -13.71 7.55 -11.77
C VAL A 30 -13.81 6.06 -12.15
N GLN A 31 -12.65 5.43 -12.38
CA GLN A 31 -12.57 4.01 -12.73
C GLN A 31 -12.89 3.11 -11.54
N ILE A 32 -13.58 1.99 -11.82
CA ILE A 32 -13.82 0.92 -10.82
C ILE A 32 -12.51 0.18 -10.58
N ALA A 33 -12.16 -0.02 -9.31
CA ALA A 33 -10.96 -0.76 -8.96
C ALA A 33 -11.12 -2.26 -9.28
N SER A 34 -10.08 -2.84 -9.89
CA SER A 34 -9.99 -4.27 -10.23
C SER A 34 -8.97 -5.01 -9.36
N ASN A 35 -8.06 -4.26 -8.73
CA ASN A 35 -7.02 -4.78 -7.86
C ASN A 35 -6.82 -3.94 -6.60
N ALA A 36 -6.23 -4.55 -5.57
CA ALA A 36 -5.69 -3.88 -4.40
C ALA A 36 -4.16 -4.04 -4.39
N LEU A 37 -3.43 -2.92 -4.34
CA LEU A 37 -2.00 -2.87 -4.05
C LEU A 37 -1.83 -2.76 -2.54
N ILE A 38 -1.01 -3.64 -1.97
CA ILE A 38 -0.85 -3.74 -0.51
C ILE A 38 0.62 -3.67 -0.16
N PHE A 39 0.96 -2.81 0.80
CA PHE A 39 2.27 -2.74 1.43
C PHE A 39 2.20 -3.31 2.84
N MET A 40 3.01 -4.33 3.09
CA MET A 40 3.05 -5.03 4.35
C MET A 40 4.48 -5.01 4.89
N VAL A 41 4.64 -4.64 6.16
CA VAL A 41 5.88 -4.80 6.90
C VAL A 41 5.82 -6.11 7.67
N VAL A 42 6.84 -6.94 7.51
CA VAL A 42 6.99 -8.22 8.20
C VAL A 42 8.24 -8.18 9.05
N CYS A 43 8.10 -8.50 10.34
CA CYS A 43 9.25 -8.57 11.21
C CYS A 43 10.07 -9.83 10.91
N LEU A 44 11.39 -9.67 10.79
CA LEU A 44 12.31 -10.79 10.55
C LEU A 44 12.52 -11.65 11.80
N HIS A 45 12.48 -11.04 12.99
CA HIS A 45 12.84 -11.67 14.26
C HIS A 45 11.63 -11.92 15.18
N CYS A 46 10.43 -11.52 14.76
CA CYS A 46 9.20 -11.70 15.51
C CYS A 46 8.09 -12.15 14.57
N ASP A 47 7.13 -12.90 15.10
CA ASP A 47 6.00 -13.39 14.32
C ASP A 47 4.88 -12.35 14.21
N TRP A 48 5.18 -11.21 13.62
CA TRP A 48 4.18 -10.21 13.32
C TRP A 48 4.36 -9.59 11.93
N LYS A 49 3.21 -9.25 11.35
CA LYS A 49 3.08 -8.54 10.09
C LYS A 49 2.02 -7.47 10.23
N ILE A 50 2.25 -6.31 9.65
CA ILE A 50 1.30 -5.20 9.67
C ILE A 50 1.14 -4.62 8.27
N LEU A 51 -0.10 -4.28 7.92
CA LEU A 51 -0.40 -3.50 6.73
C LEU A 51 -0.08 -2.04 7.01
N VAL A 52 0.78 -1.43 6.19
CA VAL A 52 1.19 -0.03 6.35
C VAL A 52 0.56 0.88 5.30
N ALA A 53 0.15 0.33 4.16
CA ALA A 53 -0.65 1.03 3.16
C ALA A 53 -1.44 0.04 2.30
N TYR A 54 -2.57 0.49 1.78
CA TYR A 54 -3.31 -0.18 0.73
C TYR A 54 -3.89 0.85 -0.24
N PHE A 55 -3.99 0.47 -1.52
CA PHE A 55 -4.53 1.31 -2.58
C PHE A 55 -5.45 0.47 -3.45
N LEU A 56 -6.60 1.04 -3.83
CA LEU A 56 -7.50 0.44 -4.80
C LEU A 56 -7.09 0.94 -6.18
N ILE A 57 -6.77 0.02 -7.10
CA ILE A 57 -6.20 0.37 -8.39
C ILE A 57 -6.89 -0.37 -9.54
N ASN A 58 -6.80 0.18 -10.74
CA ASN A 58 -7.19 -0.47 -11.98
C ASN A 58 -5.99 -0.57 -12.92
N GLY A 59 -4.94 -1.24 -12.44
CA GLY A 59 -3.60 -1.17 -13.00
C GLY A 59 -2.76 -0.06 -12.37
N ILE A 60 -1.45 -0.17 -12.51
CA ILE A 60 -0.46 0.81 -12.07
C ILE A 60 0.78 0.69 -12.95
N SER A 61 1.38 1.81 -13.35
CA SER A 61 2.63 1.81 -14.09
C SER A 61 3.83 1.45 -13.19
N GLY A 62 4.96 1.11 -13.81
CA GLY A 62 6.20 0.84 -13.08
C GLY A 62 6.67 2.05 -12.26
N ASP A 63 6.56 3.25 -12.84
CA ASP A 63 7.01 4.50 -12.22
C ASP A 63 6.10 4.92 -11.05
N GLU A 64 4.79 4.87 -11.22
CA GLU A 64 3.83 5.14 -10.12
C GLU A 64 4.06 4.18 -8.95
N ARG A 65 4.29 2.90 -9.26
CA ARG A 65 4.56 1.90 -8.25
C ARG A 65 5.88 2.18 -7.52
N ALA A 66 6.93 2.55 -8.24
CA ALA A 66 8.22 2.90 -7.64
C ALA A 66 8.08 4.11 -6.71
N ASN A 67 7.32 5.13 -7.12
CA ASN A 67 7.06 6.32 -6.29
C ASN A 67 6.32 5.96 -4.99
N LEU A 68 5.28 5.13 -5.06
CA LEU A 68 4.56 4.67 -3.86
C LEU A 68 5.46 3.86 -2.92
N VAL A 69 6.34 3.01 -3.47
CA VAL A 69 7.31 2.25 -2.68
C VAL A 69 8.32 3.19 -2.00
N GLU A 70 8.84 4.17 -2.72
CA GLU A 70 9.78 5.15 -2.18
C GLU A 70 9.14 5.97 -1.04
N GLU A 71 7.90 6.44 -1.23
CA GLU A 71 7.16 7.15 -0.19
C GLU A 71 6.91 6.28 1.04
N CYS A 72 6.55 5.01 0.84
CA CYS A 72 6.38 4.05 1.93
C CYS A 72 7.68 3.87 2.72
N LEU A 73 8.81 3.68 2.04
CA LEU A 73 10.13 3.56 2.67
C LEU A 73 10.54 4.82 3.44
N LYS A 74 10.26 6.02 2.89
CA LYS A 74 10.50 7.30 3.57
C LYS A 74 9.74 7.38 4.90
N ARG A 75 8.44 7.09 4.89
CA ARG A 75 7.60 7.13 6.11
C ARG A 75 8.00 6.10 7.16
N LEU A 76 8.43 4.91 6.73
CA LEU A 76 8.98 3.90 7.64
C LEU A 76 10.28 4.38 8.28
N HIS A 77 11.18 4.98 7.49
CA HIS A 77 12.42 5.53 8.00
C HIS A 77 12.20 6.67 9.01
N GLU A 78 11.26 7.58 8.73
CA GLU A 78 10.84 8.64 9.65
C GLU A 78 10.31 8.06 10.97
N SER A 79 9.60 6.93 10.89
CA SER A 79 9.10 6.17 12.05
C SER A 79 10.17 5.30 12.75
N LYS A 80 11.44 5.44 12.36
CA LYS A 80 12.60 4.67 12.91
C LYS A 80 12.54 3.17 12.62
N ILE A 81 11.93 2.79 11.50
CA ILE A 81 11.81 1.41 11.02
C ILE A 81 12.83 1.19 9.88
N GLU A 82 13.91 0.45 10.15
CA GLU A 82 14.92 0.06 9.15
C GLU A 82 14.54 -1.16 8.29
N VAL A 83 14.26 -0.95 7.00
CA VAL A 83 13.88 -2.01 6.06
C VAL A 83 15.10 -2.52 5.28
N PRO A 84 15.76 -3.62 5.68
CA PRO A 84 16.93 -4.15 4.98
C PRO A 84 16.63 -4.77 3.61
N SER A 85 15.37 -5.16 3.35
CA SER A 85 15.02 -5.76 2.06
C SER A 85 13.56 -5.55 1.69
N LEU A 86 13.32 -5.44 0.38
CA LEU A 86 12.00 -5.36 -0.23
C LEU A 86 11.81 -6.57 -1.14
N THR A 87 10.70 -7.26 -0.98
CA THR A 87 10.25 -8.33 -1.87
C THR A 87 8.95 -7.91 -2.55
N SER A 88 8.92 -7.89 -3.88
CA SER A 88 7.73 -7.61 -4.67
C SER A 88 7.21 -8.90 -5.31
N MET A 89 5.99 -9.33 -4.94
CA MET A 89 5.28 -10.40 -5.64
C MET A 89 4.09 -9.82 -6.40
N GLY A 90 4.36 -9.31 -7.61
CA GLY A 90 3.34 -8.71 -8.47
C GLY A 90 2.67 -7.51 -7.82
N GLN A 91 1.47 -7.70 -7.26
CA GLN A 91 0.63 -6.64 -6.68
C GLN A 91 0.74 -6.52 -5.14
N VAL A 92 1.67 -7.23 -4.51
CA VAL A 92 1.97 -7.10 -3.09
C VAL A 92 3.44 -6.73 -2.94
N ALA A 93 3.74 -5.68 -2.18
CA ALA A 93 5.09 -5.39 -1.75
C ALA A 93 5.23 -5.77 -0.27
N ILE A 94 6.15 -6.68 0.01
CA ILE A 94 6.50 -7.14 1.35
C ILE A 94 7.84 -6.49 1.70
N LEU A 95 7.82 -5.65 2.72
CA LEU A 95 9.00 -5.01 3.27
C LEU A 95 9.43 -5.84 4.48
N LEU A 96 10.61 -6.44 4.42
CA LEU A 96 11.14 -7.17 5.56
C LEU A 96 11.87 -6.17 6.46
N TRP A 97 11.51 -6.18 7.73
CA TRP A 97 12.04 -5.28 8.73
C TRP A 97 12.94 -6.01 9.72
N GLN A 98 14.12 -5.43 9.98
CA GLN A 98 14.97 -5.85 11.08
C GLN A 98 14.74 -4.92 12.27
N VAL A 99 14.28 -5.47 13.40
CA VAL A 99 14.47 -4.80 14.70
C VAL A 99 15.97 -4.84 14.99
N VAL A 100 16.73 -3.84 14.55
CA VAL A 100 17.96 -3.51 15.26
C VAL A 100 17.51 -2.60 16.39
N LEU A 101 17.41 -3.13 17.61
CA LEU A 101 17.44 -2.25 18.77
C LEU A 101 18.79 -1.55 18.71
N VAL A 102 18.84 -0.34 18.13
CA VAL A 102 20.02 0.51 18.27
C VAL A 102 20.11 0.81 19.76
N PRO A 103 21.09 0.26 20.49
CA PRO A 103 21.30 0.66 21.86
C PRO A 103 21.72 2.14 21.81
N ASN A 104 21.04 2.99 22.58
CA ASN A 104 21.56 4.33 22.86
C ASN A 104 22.92 4.25 23.55
#